data_AF-A0A959QBD3-F1
#
_entry.id   AF-A0A959QBD3-F1
#
_cell.length_a   1.000
_cell.length_b   1.000
_cell.length_c   1.000
_cell.angle_alpha   90.00
_cell.angle_beta   90.00
_cell.angle_gamma   90.00
#
_symmetry.space_group_name_H-M   'P 1'
#
loop_
_entity.id
_entity.type
_entity.pdbx_description
1 polymer ?
#
loop_
_entity_poly.entity_id
_entity_poly.type
_entity_poly.pdbx_seq_one_letter_code
_entity_poly.pdbx_strand_id
1 'polypeptide(L)'
;SAPQLGNLNFGFQRWPDFEAGLWDRLVGEARERVHPLRQPIRGADRDGRALRSAAQNLRRCGFGAEVQLDRADFFRQQPPFDG
;
A
#
# COMPACT_ATOMS: atom_id res chain seq x y z
N SER A 1 -6.07 1.42 -4.90
CA SER A 1 -5.16 0.30 -5.22
C SER A 1 -5.91 -1.02 -5.14
N ALA A 2 -5.50 -2.04 -5.91
CA ALA A 2 -5.99 -3.41 -5.76
C ALA A 2 -5.04 -4.18 -4.79
N PRO A 3 -5.49 -4.56 -3.59
CA PRO A 3 -4.60 -4.95 -2.48
C PRO A 3 -3.74 -6.19 -2.74
N GLN A 4 -4.20 -7.10 -3.62
CA GLN A 4 -3.55 -8.39 -3.87
C GLN A 4 -2.71 -8.44 -5.15
N LEU A 5 -2.55 -7.33 -5.89
CA LEU A 5 -1.74 -7.34 -7.12
C LEU A 5 -0.27 -7.76 -6.90
N GLY A 6 0.25 -7.59 -5.69
CA GLY A 6 1.60 -8.04 -5.32
C GLY A 6 1.75 -9.56 -5.15
N ASN A 7 0.65 -10.31 -5.05
CA ASN A 7 0.66 -11.77 -5.00
C ASN A 7 -0.67 -12.34 -5.53
N LEU A 8 -0.64 -12.81 -6.77
CA LEU A 8 -1.80 -13.33 -7.48
C LEU A 8 -1.98 -14.86 -7.36
N ASN A 9 -1.25 -15.52 -6.46
CA ASN A 9 -1.35 -16.96 -6.26
C ASN A 9 -2.46 -17.28 -5.26
N PHE A 10 -3.55 -17.85 -5.75
CA PHE A 10 -4.71 -18.21 -4.93
C PHE A 10 -5.03 -19.70 -5.00
N GLY A 11 -5.65 -20.22 -3.94
CA GLY A 11 -6.02 -21.63 -3.85
C GLY A 11 -7.06 -22.07 -4.89
N PHE A 12 -7.99 -21.18 -5.25
CA PHE A 12 -9.06 -21.46 -6.20
C PHE A 12 -8.55 -21.69 -7.64
N GLN A 13 -7.34 -21.24 -7.97
CA GLN A 13 -6.74 -21.42 -9.29
C GLN A 13 -6.41 -22.89 -9.61
N ARG A 14 -6.53 -23.78 -8.61
CA ARG A 14 -6.31 -25.23 -8.76
C ARG A 14 -7.62 -26.03 -8.82
N TRP A 15 -8.77 -25.38 -8.82
CA TRP A 15 -10.06 -26.08 -8.85
C TRP A 15 -10.40 -26.55 -10.27
N PRO A 16 -11.12 -27.67 -10.43
CA PRO A 16 -11.46 -28.21 -11.76
C PRO A 16 -12.30 -27.26 -12.63
N ASP A 17 -13.05 -26.36 -12.02
CA ASP A 17 -13.92 -25.36 -12.63
C ASP A 17 -13.27 -23.96 -12.69
N PHE A 18 -11.95 -23.87 -12.53
CA PHE A 18 -11.24 -22.60 -12.59
C PHE A 18 -11.22 -22.01 -14.00
N GLU A 19 -11.86 -20.85 -14.14
CA GLU A 19 -11.93 -20.07 -15.38
C GLU A 19 -10.74 -19.12 -15.53
N ALA A 20 -9.63 -19.60 -16.10
CA ALA A 20 -8.40 -18.81 -16.28
C ALA A 20 -8.63 -17.50 -17.07
N GLY A 21 -9.48 -17.53 -18.11
CA GLY A 21 -9.78 -16.35 -18.91
C GLY A 21 -10.57 -15.27 -18.15
N LEU A 22 -11.48 -15.67 -17.25
CA LEU A 22 -12.17 -14.73 -16.37
C LEU A 22 -11.20 -14.12 -15.36
N TRP A 23 -10.31 -14.95 -14.81
CA TRP A 23 -9.28 -14.51 -13.88
C TRP A 23 -8.34 -13.45 -14.49
N ASP A 24 -7.83 -13.72 -15.70
CA ASP A 24 -6.94 -12.78 -16.39
C ASP A 24 -7.62 -11.44 -16.66
N ARG A 25 -8.91 -11.45 -17.01
CA ARG A 25 -9.71 -10.23 -17.18
C ARG A 25 -9.81 -9.43 -15.87
N LEU A 26 -10.16 -10.09 -14.77
CA LEU A 26 -10.29 -9.45 -13.46
C LEU A 26 -8.94 -8.84 -12.99
N VAL A 27 -7.84 -9.56 -13.21
CA VAL A 27 -6.49 -9.06 -12.91
C VAL A 27 -6.15 -7.85 -13.79
N GLY A 28 -6.49 -7.90 -15.08
CA GLY A 28 -6.33 -6.79 -16.01
C GLY A 28 -7.06 -5.53 -15.54
N GLU A 29 -8.35 -5.63 -15.26
CA GLU A 29 -9.15 -4.52 -14.74
C GLU A 29 -8.60 -3.96 -13.42
N ALA A 30 -8.13 -4.85 -12.52
CA ALA A 30 -7.55 -4.43 -11.26
C ALA A 30 -6.23 -3.64 -11.44
N ARG A 31 -5.40 -4.02 -12.43
CA ARG A 31 -4.18 -3.30 -12.79
C ARG A 31 -4.50 -1.93 -13.39
N GLU A 32 -5.51 -1.84 -14.26
CA GLU A 32 -5.93 -0.56 -14.88
C GLU A 32 -6.47 0.44 -13.85
N ARG A 33 -7.05 -0.04 -12.74
CA ARG A 33 -7.51 0.81 -11.64
C ARG A 33 -6.38 1.32 -10.74
N VAL A 34 -5.13 0.88 -10.95
CA VAL A 34 -3.98 1.42 -10.21
C VAL A 34 -3.63 2.80 -10.74
N HIS A 35 -3.51 3.77 -9.85
CA HIS A 35 -3.11 5.13 -10.16
C HIS A 35 -1.97 5.56 -9.23
N PRO A 36 -1.09 6.47 -9.68
CA PRO A 36 -0.05 7.02 -8.83
C PRO A 36 -0.64 7.83 -7.68
N LEU A 37 0.13 7.99 -6.60
CA LEU A 37 -0.18 8.92 -5.53
C LEU A 37 -0.10 10.35 -6.08
N ARG A 38 -1.19 11.11 -5.94
CA ARG A 38 -1.27 12.51 -6.40
C ARG A 38 -0.73 13.50 -5.36
N GLN A 39 -0.65 13.08 -4.11
CA GLN A 39 -0.19 13.87 -2.98
C GLN A 39 0.68 12.99 -2.08
N PRO A 40 1.69 13.58 -1.42
CA PRO A 40 2.51 12.85 -0.46
C PRO A 40 1.68 12.43 0.74
N ILE A 41 1.85 11.19 1.18
CA ILE A 41 1.25 10.69 2.43
C ILE A 41 2.29 10.88 3.54
N ARG A 42 1.85 11.42 4.69
CA ARG A 42 2.68 11.55 5.89
C ARG A 42 2.17 10.64 7.00
N GLY A 43 3.10 10.04 7.74
CA GLY A 43 2.82 9.30 8.97
C GLY A 43 3.77 9.73 10.08
N ALA A 44 3.29 9.75 11.32
CA ALA A 44 4.12 10.09 12.47
C ALA A 44 3.83 9.22 13.69
N ASP A 45 4.88 8.92 14.46
CA ASP A 45 4.78 8.20 15.73
C ASP A 45 5.89 8.64 16.69
N ARG A 46 5.65 8.56 18.00
CA ARG A 46 6.65 8.84 19.04
C ARG A 46 7.63 7.68 19.21
N ASP A 47 7.18 6.45 18.92
CA ASP A 47 7.98 5.23 19.05
C ASP A 47 8.81 4.98 17.79
N GLY A 48 10.13 5.09 17.94
CA GLY A 48 11.07 4.80 16.86
C GLY A 48 11.01 3.34 16.37
N ARG A 49 10.54 2.38 17.19
CA ARG A 49 10.33 0.99 16.73
C ARG A 49 9.18 0.90 15.73
N ALA A 50 8.05 1.55 16.02
CA ALA A 50 6.90 1.59 15.12
C ALA A 50 7.30 2.19 13.77
N LEU A 51 8.05 3.30 13.77
CA LEU A 51 8.55 3.92 12.54
C LEU A 51 9.49 3.02 11.74
N ARG A 52 10.38 2.27 12.39
CA ARG A 52 11.25 1.31 11.70
C ARG A 52 10.45 0.20 11.01
N SER A 53 9.45 -0.36 11.70
CA SER A 53 8.57 -1.37 11.14
C SER A 53 7.74 -0.80 9.97
N ALA A 54 7.18 0.39 10.14
CA ALA A 54 6.45 1.09 9.08
C ALA A 54 7.32 1.33 7.85
N ALA A 55 8.55 1.83 8.03
CA ALA A 55 9.50 2.04 6.93
C ALA A 55 9.84 0.73 6.20
N GLN A 56 9.97 -0.39 6.92
CA GLN A 56 10.19 -1.70 6.30
C GLN A 56 8.98 -2.15 5.47
N ASN A 57 7.76 -1.95 5.99
CA ASN A 57 6.53 -2.29 5.28
C ASN A 57 6.37 -1.46 4.00
N LEU A 58 6.62 -0.14 4.09
CA LEU A 58 6.57 0.76 2.94
C LEU A 58 7.56 0.35 1.85
N ARG A 59 8.79 -0.03 2.22
CA ARG A 59 9.77 -0.57 1.25
C ARG A 59 9.29 -1.85 0.60
N ARG A 60 8.71 -2.79 1.37
CA ARG A 60 8.16 -4.05 0.82
C ARG A 60 7.00 -3.82 -0.14
N CYS A 61 6.20 -2.78 0.08
CA CYS A 61 5.06 -2.43 -0.76
C CYS A 61 5.42 -1.48 -1.93
N GLY A 62 6.69 -1.08 -2.08
CA GLY A 62 7.12 -0.17 -3.14
C GLY A 62 6.90 1.33 -2.85
N PHE A 63 6.35 1.69 -1.69
CA PHE A 63 6.00 3.07 -1.33
C PHE A 63 7.08 3.81 -0.51
N GLY A 64 8.31 3.27 -0.45
CA GLY A 64 9.38 3.80 0.40
C GLY A 64 9.81 5.24 0.09
N ALA A 65 9.58 5.71 -1.14
CA ALA A 65 9.89 7.09 -1.55
C ALA A 65 8.65 8.01 -1.55
N GLU A 66 7.44 7.45 -1.52
CA GLU A 66 6.19 8.21 -1.67
C GLU A 66 5.55 8.57 -0.32
N VAL A 67 5.86 7.81 0.73
CA VAL A 67 5.34 8.03 2.08
C VAL A 67 6.45 8.55 3.00
N GLN A 68 6.20 9.69 3.63
CA GLN A 68 7.13 10.34 4.55
C GLN A 68 6.79 9.96 5.99
N LEU A 69 7.80 9.54 6.76
CA LEU A 69 7.65 9.15 8.16
C LEU A 69 8.46 10.06 9.07
N ASP A 70 7.78 10.69 10.02
CA ASP A 70 8.38 11.62 10.98
C ASP A 70 8.25 11.07 12.40
N ARG A 71 9.30 11.26 13.22
CA ARG A 71 9.18 10.98 14.65
C ARG A 71 8.62 12.20 15.35
N ALA A 72 7.36 12.14 15.76
CA ALA A 72 6.67 13.25 16.40
C ALA A 72 5.72 12.76 17.50
N ASP A 73 5.46 13.64 18.47
CA ASP A 73 4.36 13.47 19.41
C ASP A 73 3.13 14.15 18.84
N PHE A 74 2.06 13.38 18.67
CA PHE A 74 0.79 13.85 18.11
C PHE A 74 0.28 15.12 18.82
N PHE A 75 0.39 15.19 20.15
CA PHE A 75 -0.10 16.34 20.92
C PHE A 75 0.72 17.62 20.73
N ARG A 76 1.88 17.53 20.10
CA ARG A 76 2.79 18.65 19.83
C ARG A 76 2.95 18.95 18.34
N GLN A 77 2.31 18.16 17.49
CA GLN A 77 2.43 18.28 16.04
C GLN A 77 1.40 19.29 15.53
N GLN A 78 1.86 20.30 14.80
CA GLN A 78 0.98 21.18 14.03
C GLN A 78 0.59 20.48 12.71
N PRO A 79 -0.61 20.74 12.18
CA PRO A 79 -0.98 20.20 10.87
C PRO A 79 0.05 20.64 9.82
N PRO A 80 0.48 19.74 8.92
CA PRO A 80 1.55 20.03 7.96
C PRO A 80 1.10 20.94 6.80
N PHE A 81 -0.17 21.31 6.74
CA PHE A 81 -0.76 22.22 5.76
C PHE A 81 -1.83 23.08 6.43
N ASP A 82 -1.92 24.34 6.01
CA ASP A 82 -3.06 25.20 6.35
C ASP A 82 -4.30 24.71 5.58
N GLY A 83 -5.46 24.78 6.24
CA GLY A 83 -6.75 24.33 5.70
C GLY A 83 -7.28 25.17 4.56
#